data_AF-H8X0Y5-F1
#
_entry.id   AF-H8X0Y5-F1
#
_cell.length_a   1.000
_cell.length_b   1.000
_cell.length_c   1.000
_cell.angle_alpha   90.00
_cell.angle_beta   90.00
_cell.angle_gamma   90.00
#
_symmetry.space_group_name_H-M   'P 1'
#
loop_
_entity.id
_entity.type
_entity.pdbx_description
1 polymer ?
#
loop_
_entity_poly.entity_id
_entity_poly.type
_entity_poly.pdbx_seq_one_letter_code
_entity_poly.pdbx_strand_id
1 'polypeptide(L)'
;MTRLDNSQFLKQLNDAVTNNNGKSSIYLTQKRLASSSNESSSSSIDDLPTNVIPHNQIQNSTSYPILVRISMNSTNNKDKKQEKLKLSTVVETDQLNRFWQQYIRVLKNGFVGLKKKEKKKNKKSKVTK
;
A
#
# COMPACT_ATOMS: atom_id res chain seq x y z
N MET A 1 8.47 11.15 11.08
CA MET A 1 7.51 10.10 10.66
C MET A 1 8.11 8.78 11.10
N THR A 2 7.44 8.05 11.97
CA THR A 2 8.02 6.87 12.64
C THR A 2 7.99 5.66 11.71
N ARG A 3 9.08 4.90 11.67
CA ARG A 3 9.17 3.62 10.97
C ARG A 3 8.96 2.51 11.99
N LEU A 4 8.06 1.59 11.67
CA LEU A 4 7.65 0.49 12.54
C LEU A 4 7.83 -0.85 11.82
N ASP A 5 7.92 -1.91 12.61
CA ASP A 5 7.85 -3.27 12.10
C ASP A 5 6.46 -3.57 11.53
N ASN A 6 6.39 -4.53 10.61
CA ASN A 6 5.17 -4.90 9.90
C ASN A 6 4.00 -5.20 10.85
N SER A 7 4.24 -5.94 11.93
CA SER A 7 3.21 -6.31 12.92
C SER A 7 2.70 -5.10 13.71
N GLN A 8 3.62 -4.24 14.18
CA GLN A 8 3.29 -3.04 14.93
C GLN A 8 2.55 -2.03 14.05
N PHE A 9 2.99 -1.87 12.80
CA PHE A 9 2.33 -1.03 11.80
C PHE A 9 0.88 -1.47 11.58
N LEU A 10 0.63 -2.76 11.38
CA LEU A 10 -0.71 -3.29 11.16
C LEU A 10 -1.61 -3.14 12.39
N LYS A 11 -1.06 -3.28 13.61
CA LYS A 11 -1.80 -3.03 14.85
C LYS A 11 -2.23 -1.56 14.94
N GLN A 12 -1.30 -0.62 14.77
CA GLN A 12 -1.61 0.81 14.81
C GLN A 12 -2.54 1.24 13.67
N LEU A 13 -2.40 0.64 12.48
CA LEU A 13 -3.33 0.85 11.37
C LEU A 13 -4.74 0.40 11.73
N ASN A 14 -4.89 -0.78 12.34
CA ASN A 14 -6.18 -1.28 12.78
C ASN A 14 -6.83 -0.31 13.78
N ASP A 15 -6.10 0.07 14.82
CA ASP A 15 -6.58 1.00 15.84
C ASP A 15 -6.97 2.36 15.23
N ALA A 16 -6.17 2.87 14.28
CA ALA A 16 -6.45 4.13 13.60
C ALA A 16 -7.74 4.06 12.78
N VAL A 17 -7.95 2.99 12.01
CA VAL A 17 -9.14 2.87 11.15
C VAL A 17 -10.40 2.61 11.98
N THR A 18 -10.32 1.80 13.04
CA THR A 18 -11.47 1.55 13.94
C THR A 18 -11.86 2.80 14.71
N ASN A 19 -10.89 3.56 15.22
CA ASN A 19 -11.16 4.80 15.95
C ASN A 19 -11.72 5.90 15.05
N ASN A 20 -11.31 5.93 13.78
CA ASN A 20 -11.82 6.87 12.80
C ASN A 20 -13.30 6.62 12.47
N ASN A 21 -13.73 5.35 12.40
CA ASN A 21 -15.13 4.95 12.14
C ASN A 21 -15.77 5.70 10.94
N GLY A 22 -15.00 5.93 9.87
CA GLY A 22 -15.45 6.62 8.66
C GLY A 22 -15.63 8.15 8.77
N LYS A 23 -15.19 8.80 9.85
CA LYS A 23 -15.42 10.23 10.09
C LYS A 23 -14.42 11.16 9.40
N SER A 24 -13.18 10.72 9.23
CA SER A 24 -12.09 11.51 8.66
C SER A 24 -11.30 10.74 7.61
N SER A 25 -10.50 11.46 6.83
CA SER A 25 -9.68 10.86 5.78
C SER A 25 -8.40 10.27 6.35
N ILE A 26 -8.16 9.01 6.02
CA ILE A 26 -6.88 8.32 6.25
C ILE A 26 -6.19 8.16 4.90
N TYR A 27 -4.98 8.68 4.77
CA TYR A 27 -4.19 8.60 3.55
C TYR A 27 -3.23 7.42 3.65
N LEU A 28 -3.32 6.48 2.71
CA LEU A 28 -2.39 5.38 2.57
C LEU A 28 -1.61 5.54 1.27
N THR A 29 -0.29 5.41 1.32
CA THR A 29 0.56 5.44 0.11
C THR A 29 1.48 4.23 0.09
N GLN A 30 1.67 3.68 -1.09
CA GLN A 30 2.54 2.55 -1.35
C GLN A 30 3.51 2.96 -2.45
N LYS A 31 4.82 2.89 -2.19
CA LYS A 31 5.86 3.19 -3.18
C LYS A 31 6.94 2.12 -3.14
N ARG A 32 7.47 1.78 -4.31
CA ARG A 32 8.70 0.97 -4.41
C ARG A 32 9.82 1.72 -3.69
N LEU A 33 10.54 1.02 -2.82
CA LEU A 33 11.73 1.55 -2.18
C LEU A 33 12.93 1.15 -3.06
N ALA A 34 13.41 2.09 -3.87
CA ALA A 34 14.67 1.91 -4.57
C ALA A 34 15.82 2.12 -3.58
N SER A 35 16.79 1.21 -3.58
CA SER A 35 18.07 1.48 -2.93
C SER A 35 18.69 2.69 -3.61
N SER A 36 19.02 3.72 -2.84
CA SER A 36 19.78 4.88 -3.32
C SER A 36 21.26 4.51 -3.50
N SER A 37 21.52 3.38 -4.16
CA SER A 37 22.83 3.14 -4.71
C SER A 37 22.86 3.84 -6.06
N ASN A 38 23.43 5.04 -6.06
CA ASN A 38 24.33 5.40 -7.15
C ASN A 38 25.34 4.25 -7.31
N GLU A 39 25.93 4.10 -8.50
CA GLU A 39 26.73 2.96 -8.98
C GLU A 39 25.96 2.03 -9.91
N SER A 40 25.65 2.54 -11.10
CA SER A 40 25.87 1.73 -12.30
C SER A 40 27.28 2.07 -12.77
N SER A 41 28.27 1.47 -12.12
CA SER A 41 29.62 1.34 -12.65
C SER A 41 29.51 0.42 -13.88
N SER A 42 29.22 0.98 -15.04
CA SER A 42 29.32 0.25 -16.31
C SER A 42 30.79 0.20 -16.72
N SER A 43 31.57 -0.61 -16.01
CA SER A 43 32.88 -1.06 -16.49
C SER A 43 32.67 -2.25 -17.43
N SER A 44 32.25 -1.98 -18.65
CA SER A 44 32.37 -2.92 -19.76
C SER A 44 33.02 -2.16 -20.91
N ILE A 45 34.28 -2.51 -21.19
CA ILE A 45 34.99 -2.09 -22.39
C ILE A 45 34.18 -2.64 -23.58
N ASP A 46 33.53 -1.72 -24.29
CA ASP A 46 32.70 -2.02 -25.45
C ASP A 46 33.60 -2.03 -26.69
N ASP A 47 34.19 -3.18 -26.98
CA ASP A 47 35.07 -3.40 -28.14
C ASP A 47 34.28 -3.93 -29.35
N LEU A 48 32.98 -3.62 -29.42
CA LEU A 48 32.10 -4.03 -30.50
C LEU A 48 32.01 -2.93 -31.58
N PRO A 49 31.97 -3.31 -32.87
CA PRO A 49 31.77 -2.35 -33.95
C PRO A 49 30.38 -1.70 -33.86
N THR A 50 30.30 -0.41 -34.19
CA THR A 50 29.11 0.47 -34.05
C THR A 50 27.81 -0.07 -34.67
N ASN A 51 27.90 -1.06 -35.56
CA ASN A 51 26.74 -1.69 -36.22
C ASN A 51 26.13 -2.86 -35.44
N VAL A 52 26.72 -3.28 -34.32
CA VAL A 52 26.14 -4.32 -33.46
C VAL A 52 25.32 -3.63 -32.38
N ILE A 53 24.00 -3.73 -32.46
CA ILE A 53 23.12 -3.40 -31.34
C ILE A 53 23.18 -4.61 -30.40
N PRO A 54 23.89 -4.55 -29.25
CA PRO A 54 23.90 -5.67 -28.34
C PRO A 54 22.47 -5.90 -27.86
N HIS A 55 21.95 -7.11 -28.09
CA HIS A 55 20.68 -7.55 -27.50
C HIS A 55 20.94 -7.83 -26.01
N ASN A 56 21.14 -6.76 -25.24
CA ASN A 56 21.25 -6.82 -23.80
C ASN A 56 19.86 -7.23 -23.29
N GLN A 57 19.66 -8.54 -23.10
CA GLN A 57 18.55 -9.04 -22.32
C GLN A 57 18.67 -8.40 -20.94
N ILE A 58 17.81 -7.41 -20.67
CA ILE A 58 17.76 -6.76 -19.36
C ILE A 58 17.26 -7.81 -18.38
N GLN A 59 18.18 -8.51 -17.73
CA GLN A 59 17.88 -9.45 -16.66
C GLN A 59 17.51 -8.61 -15.43
N ASN A 60 16.23 -8.28 -15.30
CA ASN A 60 15.68 -7.60 -14.13
C ASN A 60 15.58 -8.58 -12.94
N SER A 61 16.72 -9.01 -12.40
CA SER A 61 16.81 -9.88 -11.21
C SER A 61 16.67 -9.11 -9.90
N THR A 62 16.53 -7.79 -9.97
CA THR A 62 16.51 -6.92 -8.79
C THR A 62 15.16 -6.95 -8.09
N SER A 63 15.19 -7.38 -6.83
CA SER A 63 14.03 -7.33 -5.94
C SER A 63 13.98 -5.99 -5.22
N TYR A 64 12.79 -5.40 -5.11
CA TYR A 64 12.63 -4.10 -4.45
C TYR A 64 11.56 -4.17 -3.35
N PRO A 65 11.93 -3.84 -2.10
CA PRO A 65 10.95 -3.76 -1.04
C PRO A 65 9.97 -2.62 -1.28
N ILE A 66 8.85 -2.67 -0.56
CA ILE A 66 7.75 -1.72 -0.69
C ILE A 66 7.66 -0.89 0.57
N LEU A 67 7.67 0.44 0.41
CA LEU A 67 7.44 1.38 1.49
C LEU A 67 5.95 1.74 1.55
N VAL A 68 5.30 1.33 2.64
CA VAL A 68 3.91 1.64 2.95
C VAL A 68 3.87 2.74 4.00
N ARG A 69 3.03 3.75 3.77
CA ARG A 69 2.86 4.90 4.68
C ARG A 69 1.39 5.15 4.97
N ILE A 70 1.11 5.53 6.20
CA ILE A 70 -0.18 6.06 6.64
C ILE A 70 -0.01 7.49 7.16
N SER A 71 -0.94 8.37 6.80
CA SER A 71 -1.06 9.71 7.35
C SER A 71 -2.52 10.03 7.66
N MET A 72 -2.78 10.59 8.83
CA MET A 72 -4.07 11.18 9.20
C MET A 72 -3.81 12.58 9.72
N ASN A 73 -4.54 13.56 9.19
CA ASN A 73 -4.39 14.95 9.63
C ASN A 73 -5.15 15.16 10.94
N SER A 74 -4.63 16.07 11.76
CA SER A 74 -5.34 16.55 12.94
C SER A 74 -6.63 17.22 12.50
N THR A 75 -7.76 16.85 13.11
CA THR A 75 -9.01 17.58 12.94
C THR A 75 -8.93 18.89 13.74
N ASN A 76 -9.07 20.04 13.09
CA ASN A 76 -9.10 21.36 13.74
C ASN A 76 -10.48 21.65 14.37
N ASN A 77 -11.06 20.69 15.08
CA ASN A 77 -12.24 20.95 15.91
C ASN A 77 -11.77 21.45 17.27
N LYS A 78 -12.27 22.63 17.68
CA LYS A 78 -11.91 23.29 18.95
C LYS A 78 -12.04 22.39 20.18
N ASP A 79 -12.91 21.38 20.11
CA ASP A 79 -13.26 20.53 21.26
C ASP A 79 -12.56 19.16 21.27
N LYS A 80 -11.94 18.72 20.16
CA LYS A 80 -11.25 17.42 20.07
C LYS A 80 -10.01 17.53 19.18
N LYS A 81 -8.86 17.75 19.82
CA LYS A 81 -7.56 17.69 19.17
C LYS A 81 -7.18 16.21 18.96
N GLN A 82 -7.50 15.67 17.79
CA GLN A 82 -6.93 14.38 17.38
C GLN A 82 -5.50 14.60 16.92
N GLU A 83 -4.54 13.88 17.50
CA GLU A 83 -3.14 14.01 17.11
C GLU A 83 -2.89 13.54 15.67
N LYS A 84 -1.94 14.19 15.03
CA LYS A 84 -1.52 13.86 13.66
C LYS A 84 -0.81 12.51 13.65
N LEU A 85 -1.39 11.52 13.01
CA LEU A 85 -0.78 10.20 12.83
C LEU A 85 0.09 10.17 11.56
N LYS A 86 1.36 9.79 11.67
CA LYS A 86 2.25 9.55 10.52
C LYS A 86 3.18 8.36 10.77
N LEU A 87 2.86 7.21 10.17
CA LEU A 87 3.59 5.95 10.36
C LEU A 87 4.01 5.36 9.02
N SER A 88 5.10 4.60 9.03
CA SER A 88 5.59 3.86 7.87
C SER A 88 6.08 2.49 8.24
N THR A 89 6.08 1.58 7.27
CA THR A 89 6.77 0.30 7.35
C THR A 89 7.36 -0.06 6.00
N VAL A 90 8.40 -0.88 6.01
CA VAL A 90 9.02 -1.41 4.79
C VAL A 90 8.74 -2.90 4.76
N VAL A 91 8.15 -3.32 3.65
CA VAL A 91 7.74 -4.69 3.41
C VAL A 91 8.74 -5.31 2.45
N GLU A 92 9.52 -6.26 2.97
CA GLU A 92 10.42 -7.07 2.16
C GLU A 92 9.63 -8.00 1.23
N THR A 93 10.24 -8.37 0.12
CA THR A 93 9.54 -9.08 -0.97
C THR A 93 9.12 -10.51 -0.60
N ASP A 94 9.87 -11.16 0.28
CA ASP A 94 9.57 -12.47 0.87
C ASP A 94 8.36 -12.40 1.83
N GLN A 95 8.20 -11.28 2.53
CA GLN A 95 7.13 -11.07 3.50
C GLN A 95 5.86 -10.48 2.89
N LEU A 96 5.91 -10.04 1.62
CA LEU A 96 4.84 -9.29 0.97
C LEU A 96 3.49 -10.01 0.99
N ASN A 97 3.47 -11.30 0.67
CA ASN A 97 2.22 -12.07 0.62
C ASN A 97 1.54 -12.14 2.00
N ARG A 98 2.32 -12.46 3.05
CA ARG A 98 1.82 -12.51 4.43
C ARG A 98 1.33 -11.13 4.89
N PHE A 99 2.09 -10.08 4.63
CA PHE A 99 1.72 -8.71 4.96
C PHE A 99 0.40 -8.33 4.26
N TRP A 100 0.27 -8.63 2.96
CA TRP A 100 -0.88 -8.27 2.15
C TRP A 100 -2.20 -8.89 2.63
N GLN A 101 -2.16 -10.17 3.03
CA GLN A 101 -3.34 -10.86 3.59
C GLN A 101 -3.85 -10.18 4.87
N GLN A 102 -2.95 -9.83 5.79
CA GLN A 102 -3.31 -9.17 7.03
C GLN A 102 -3.76 -7.72 6.79
N TYR A 103 -3.04 -7.00 5.93
CA TYR A 103 -3.33 -5.63 5.54
C TYR A 103 -4.73 -5.48 4.94
N ILE A 104 -5.10 -6.33 3.96
CA ILE A 104 -6.45 -6.30 3.37
C ILE A 104 -7.52 -6.57 4.43
N ARG A 105 -7.28 -7.51 5.36
CA ARG A 105 -8.24 -7.81 6.42
C ARG A 105 -8.49 -6.61 7.32
N VAL A 106 -7.43 -5.91 7.72
CA VAL A 106 -7.52 -4.67 8.51
C VAL A 106 -8.33 -3.61 7.74
N LEU A 107 -8.02 -3.38 6.47
CA LEU A 107 -8.74 -2.38 5.67
C LEU A 107 -10.22 -2.73 5.46
N LYS A 108 -10.54 -3.98 5.11
CA LYS A 108 -11.92 -4.43 4.90
C LYS A 108 -12.76 -4.28 6.16
N ASN A 109 -12.19 -4.59 7.32
CA ASN A 109 -12.90 -4.48 8.60
C ASN A 109 -13.04 -3.03 9.06
N GLY A 110 -12.05 -2.19 8.75
CA GLY A 110 -12.05 -0.80 9.18
C GLY A 110 -12.79 0.17 8.24
N PHE A 111 -12.92 -0.13 6.95
CA PHE A 111 -13.61 0.71 5.96
C PHE A 111 -15.14 0.54 6.04
N VAL A 112 -15.69 1.02 7.15
CA VAL A 112 -17.12 1.08 7.43
C VAL A 112 -17.73 2.36 6.84
N GLY A 113 -19.05 2.37 6.64
CA GLY A 113 -19.79 3.56 6.19
C GLY A 113 -19.92 3.75 4.68
N LEU A 114 -19.42 2.81 3.87
CA LEU A 114 -19.64 2.83 2.42
C LEU A 114 -21.09 2.44 2.07
N LYS A 115 -21.69 3.13 1.10
CA LYS A 115 -23.01 2.78 0.57
C LYS A 115 -22.95 1.36 -0.01
N LYS A 116 -23.84 0.47 0.45
CA LYS A 116 -23.95 -0.88 -0.09
C LYS A 116 -24.38 -0.83 -1.56
N LYS A 117 -23.79 -1.69 -2.39
CA LYS A 117 -24.19 -1.86 -3.79
C LYS A 117 -25.67 -2.25 -3.86
N GLU A 118 -26.45 -1.48 -4.59
CA GLU A 118 -27.86 -1.81 -4.84
C GLU A 118 -27.92 -3.09 -5.68
N LYS A 119 -28.56 -4.14 -5.14
CA LYS A 119 -28.83 -5.36 -5.88
C LYS A 119 -30.14 -5.15 -6.66
N LYS A 120 -30.08 -5.20 -7.99
CA LYS A 120 -31.27 -5.16 -8.83
C LYS A 120 -32.18 -6.32 -8.40
N LYS A 121 -33.42 -6.02 -7.97
CA LYS A 121 -34.40 -7.05 -7.63
C LYS A 121 -34.68 -7.84 -8.91
N ASN A 122 -34.27 -9.11 -8.97
CA ASN A 122 -34.77 -10.01 -10.01
C ASN A 122 -36.30 -10.07 -9.83
N LYS A 123 -37.04 -9.66 -10.87
CA LYS A 123 -38.49 -9.86 -10.91
C LYS A 123 -38.74 -11.35 -10.73
N LYS A 124 -39.29 -11.76 -9.58
CA LYS A 124 -39.88 -13.09 -9.45
C LYS A 124 -40.99 -13.14 -10.49
N SER A 125 -40.81 -13.92 -11.55
CA SER A 125 -41.91 -14.26 -12.44
C SER A 125 -43.00 -14.90 -11.58
N LYS A 126 -44.17 -14.28 -11.55
CA LYS A 126 -45.34 -14.83 -10.90
C LYS A 126 -45.72 -16.05 -11.73
N VAL A 127 -45.38 -17.25 -11.27
CA VAL A 127 -45.90 -18.50 -11.86
C VAL A 127 -47.39 -18.51 -11.55
N THR A 128 -48.21 -18.12 -12.53
CA THR A 128 -49.65 -18.35 -12.53
C THR A 128 -49.88 -19.85 -12.61
N LYS A 129 -50.54 -20.39 -11.59
CA LYS A 129 -51.12 -21.75 -11.58
C LYS A 129 -52.29 -21.82 -12.55
#